data_AF-A0A9D1NUE5-F1
#
_entry.id   AF-A0A9D1NUE5-F1
#
_cell.length_a   1.000
_cell.length_b   1.000
_cell.length_c   1.000
_cell.angle_alpha   90.00
_cell.angle_beta   90.00
_cell.angle_gamma   90.00
#
_symmetry.space_group_name_H-M   'P 1'
#
loop_
_entity.id
_entity.type
_entity.pdbx_description
1 polymer ?
#
loop_
_entity_poly.entity_id
_entity_poly.type
_entity_poly.pdbx_seq_one_letter_code
_entity_poly.pdbx_strand_id
1 'polypeptide(L)'
;MFDKFGEMDCEGINQAAEGLFNEGDMDSLRLLAKENGIPEEYTDLYIRGEVPQLCDPLTAALGKLEIECRELKPQEIMEDWVEYIKGRCMESESLALAVRRQGKTLKGCIGELLKWSFGHQQKIDPEIVKAAGISNAKVTLGIPGAGTAKKIIREYYLGGKK
;
A
#
# COMPACT_ATOMS: atom_id res chain seq x y z
N MET A 1 11.34 5.52 7.64
CA MET A 1 9.89 5.71 7.39
C MET A 1 9.28 5.96 8.74
N PHE A 2 8.49 7.03 8.89
CA PHE A 2 7.91 7.46 10.16
C PHE A 2 8.94 7.79 11.25
N ASP A 3 9.97 8.55 10.89
CA ASP A 3 11.15 8.74 11.73
C ASP A 3 10.87 9.71 12.91
N LYS A 4 10.03 10.72 12.70
CA LYS A 4 9.65 11.69 13.75
C LYS A 4 8.32 11.36 14.43
N PHE A 5 7.30 10.99 13.67
CA PHE A 5 5.92 10.91 14.21
C PHE A 5 5.38 9.49 14.42
N GLY A 6 6.09 8.45 13.95
CA GLY A 6 5.65 7.06 14.07
C GLY A 6 4.50 6.68 13.12
N GLU A 7 4.15 5.39 13.14
CA GLU A 7 3.04 4.86 12.33
C GLU A 7 1.71 5.29 12.96
N MET A 8 0.86 5.95 12.19
CA MET A 8 -0.45 6.47 12.63
C MET A 8 -1.59 5.94 11.75
N ASP A 9 -2.81 5.96 12.24
CA ASP A 9 -3.97 5.87 11.36
C ASP A 9 -4.34 7.24 10.78
N CYS A 10 -5.42 7.31 10.00
CA CYS A 10 -5.89 8.56 9.41
C CYS A 10 -6.28 9.59 10.49
N GLU A 11 -6.87 9.13 11.59
CA GLU A 11 -7.31 10.00 12.68
C GLU A 11 -6.11 10.58 13.42
N GLY A 12 -5.13 9.75 13.77
CA GLY A 12 -3.89 10.18 14.41
C GLY A 12 -3.11 11.19 13.57
N ILE A 13 -3.06 11.03 12.24
CA ILE A 13 -2.46 12.05 11.36
C ILE A 13 -3.20 13.39 11.49
N ASN A 14 -4.53 13.39 11.41
CA ASN A 14 -5.31 14.62 11.46
C ASN A 14 -5.24 15.29 12.85
N GLN A 15 -5.25 14.52 13.94
CA GLN A 15 -5.07 15.04 15.31
C GLN A 15 -3.69 15.67 15.49
N ALA A 16 -2.63 15.02 15.00
CA ALA A 16 -1.28 15.58 15.04
C ALA A 16 -1.18 16.87 14.20
N ALA A 17 -1.80 16.89 13.01
CA ALA A 17 -1.82 18.06 12.15
C ALA A 17 -2.56 19.25 12.80
N GLU A 18 -3.69 19.00 13.46
CA GLU A 18 -4.46 20.04 14.17
C GLU A 18 -3.67 20.62 15.36
N GLY A 19 -2.99 19.77 16.14
CA GLY A 19 -2.10 20.21 17.21
C GLY A 19 -1.00 21.15 16.69
N LEU A 20 -0.28 20.71 15.66
CA LEU A 20 0.81 21.50 15.05
C LEU A 20 0.29 22.81 14.44
N PHE A 21 -0.89 22.79 13.83
CA PHE A 21 -1.52 23.98 13.29
C PHE A 21 -1.83 25.01 14.38
N ASN A 22 -2.43 24.58 15.48
CA ASN A 22 -2.77 25.43 16.62
C ASN A 22 -1.53 26.00 17.35
N GLU A 23 -0.43 25.25 17.34
CA GLU A 23 0.87 25.69 17.87
C GLU A 23 1.63 26.63 16.91
N GLY A 24 1.18 26.75 15.65
CA GLY A 24 1.85 27.55 14.61
C GLY A 24 3.09 26.89 14.00
N ASP A 25 3.33 25.60 14.25
CA ASP A 25 4.51 24.86 13.76
C ASP A 25 4.24 24.25 12.37
N MET A 26 4.25 25.12 11.36
CA MET A 26 4.01 24.73 9.96
C MET A 26 5.11 23.85 9.38
N ASP A 27 6.35 23.96 9.89
CA ASP A 27 7.47 23.14 9.43
C ASP A 27 7.29 21.69 9.86
N SER A 28 6.91 21.45 11.12
CA SER A 28 6.57 20.11 11.60
C SER A 28 5.31 19.56 10.92
N LEU A 29 4.31 20.39 10.62
CA LEU A 29 3.11 19.97 9.89
C LEU A 29 3.46 19.49 8.47
N ARG A 30 4.29 20.24 7.74
CA ARG A 30 4.79 19.82 6.42
C ARG A 30 5.62 18.54 6.51
N LEU A 31 6.43 18.38 7.55
CA LEU A 31 7.18 17.15 7.79
C LEU A 31 6.26 15.96 8.08
N LEU A 32 5.23 16.15 8.91
CA LEU A 32 4.21 15.14 9.19
C LEU A 32 3.53 14.66 7.90
N ALA A 33 3.10 15.60 7.05
CA ALA A 33 2.49 15.28 5.76
C ALA A 33 3.45 14.49 4.86
N LYS A 34 4.70 14.95 4.75
CA LYS A 34 5.74 14.30 3.94
C LYS A 34 6.05 12.88 4.41
N GLU A 35 6.19 12.66 5.72
CA GLU A 35 6.44 11.32 6.30
C GLU A 35 5.28 10.35 6.04
N ASN A 36 4.07 10.87 5.90
CA ASN A 36 2.86 10.08 5.62
C ASN A 36 2.50 10.01 4.14
N GLY A 37 3.35 10.56 3.25
CA GLY A 37 3.15 10.53 1.81
C GLY A 37 1.98 11.39 1.32
N ILE A 38 1.54 12.35 2.12
CA ILE A 38 0.48 13.29 1.77
C ILE A 38 1.08 14.33 0.81
N PRO A 39 0.46 14.58 -0.36
CA PRO A 39 0.97 15.57 -1.30
C PRO A 39 1.02 16.98 -0.71
N GLU A 40 2.00 17.76 -1.14
CA GLU A 40 2.20 19.13 -0.69
C GLU A 40 0.98 20.02 -0.97
N GLU A 41 0.29 19.79 -2.10
CA GLU A 41 -0.93 20.51 -2.47
C GLU A 41 -2.03 20.37 -1.39
N TYR A 42 -2.30 19.15 -0.91
CA TYR A 42 -3.26 18.92 0.17
C TYR A 42 -2.81 19.57 1.49
N THR A 43 -1.49 19.57 1.74
CA THR A 43 -0.91 20.20 2.92
C THR A 43 -1.12 21.71 2.91
N ASP A 44 -0.92 22.35 1.76
CA ASP A 44 -1.13 23.78 1.57
C ASP A 44 -2.60 24.16 1.70
N LEU A 45 -3.53 23.38 1.12
CA LEU A 45 -4.97 23.58 1.28
C LEU A 45 -5.36 23.54 2.77
N TYR A 46 -4.81 22.59 3.53
CA TYR A 46 -5.07 22.48 4.97
C TYR A 46 -4.51 23.68 5.75
N ILE A 47 -3.26 24.07 5.49
CA ILE A 47 -2.62 25.22 6.15
C ILE A 47 -3.38 26.53 5.85
N ARG A 48 -3.98 26.68 4.67
CA ARG A 48 -4.80 27.85 4.32
C ARG A 48 -6.21 27.80 4.89
N GLY A 49 -6.60 26.69 5.52
CA GLY A 49 -7.96 26.48 6.03
C GLY A 49 -9.00 26.23 4.93
N GLU A 50 -8.56 25.86 3.72
CA GLU A 50 -9.45 25.55 2.59
C GLU A 50 -10.08 24.15 2.71
N VAL A 51 -9.40 23.24 3.42
CA VAL A 51 -9.93 21.91 3.78
C VAL A 51 -9.87 21.70 5.29
N PRO A 52 -10.85 20.99 5.88
CA PRO A 52 -10.95 20.85 7.34
C PRO A 52 -9.97 19.83 7.94
N GLN A 53 -9.40 18.95 7.11
CA GLN A 53 -8.53 17.86 7.54
C GLN A 53 -7.36 17.72 6.56
N LEU A 54 -6.20 17.31 7.07
CA LEU A 54 -5.00 17.13 6.27
C LEU A 54 -5.13 15.95 5.30
N CYS A 55 -5.81 14.88 5.71
CA CYS A 55 -6.09 13.74 4.83
C CYS A 55 -7.41 13.06 5.16
N ASP A 56 -8.02 12.48 4.12
CA ASP A 56 -9.08 11.48 4.25
C ASP A 56 -8.48 10.05 4.25
N PRO A 57 -9.29 9.00 4.50
CA PRO A 57 -8.78 7.62 4.53
C PRO A 57 -8.08 7.19 3.24
N LEU A 58 -8.56 7.64 2.08
CA LEU A 58 -7.97 7.29 0.79
C LEU A 58 -6.58 7.93 0.63
N THR A 59 -6.49 9.23 0.89
CA THR A 59 -5.23 10.01 0.80
C THR A 59 -4.20 9.45 1.77
N ALA A 60 -4.59 9.14 3.00
CA ALA A 60 -3.70 8.52 3.98
C ALA A 60 -3.20 7.14 3.52
N ALA A 61 -4.09 6.30 2.98
CA ALA A 61 -3.74 4.97 2.49
C ALA A 61 -2.78 5.02 1.29
N LEU A 62 -3.09 5.86 0.30
CA LEU A 62 -2.24 6.04 -0.89
C LEU A 62 -0.88 6.62 -0.50
N GLY A 63 -0.86 7.59 0.41
CA GLY A 63 0.37 8.16 0.95
C GLY A 63 1.25 7.11 1.63
N LYS A 64 0.67 6.24 2.48
CA LYS A 64 1.41 5.11 3.07
C LYS A 64 2.01 4.20 2.02
N LEU A 65 1.20 3.77 1.04
CA LEU A 65 1.64 2.86 -0.02
C LEU A 65 2.78 3.46 -0.84
N GLU A 66 2.74 4.76 -1.12
CA GLU A 66 3.81 5.47 -1.82
C GLU A 66 5.13 5.45 -1.02
N ILE A 67 5.08 5.72 0.29
CA ILE A 67 6.29 5.63 1.13
C ILE A 67 6.81 4.19 1.20
N GLU A 68 5.93 3.20 1.32
CA GLU A 68 6.31 1.78 1.33
C GLU A 68 6.90 1.34 -0.01
N CYS A 69 6.38 1.85 -1.13
CA CYS A 69 6.90 1.59 -2.48
C CYS A 69 8.29 2.18 -2.70
N ARG A 70 8.58 3.38 -2.18
CA ARG A 70 9.92 3.99 -2.28
C ARG A 70 11.00 3.15 -1.60
N GLU A 71 10.64 2.52 -0.49
CA GLU A 71 11.54 1.61 0.23
C GLU A 71 11.64 0.24 -0.46
N LEU A 72 10.50 -0.35 -0.82
CA LEU A 72 10.44 -1.71 -1.37
C LEU A 72 10.93 -1.80 -2.82
N LYS A 73 10.70 -0.76 -3.62
CA LYS A 73 10.99 -0.70 -5.06
C LYS A 73 10.43 -1.92 -5.81
N PRO A 74 9.09 -2.14 -5.76
CA PRO A 74 8.46 -3.24 -6.47
C PRO A 74 8.77 -3.17 -7.97
N GLN A 75 8.77 -4.33 -8.63
CA GLN A 75 9.03 -4.46 -10.06
C GLN A 75 8.02 -5.44 -10.67
N GLU A 76 7.61 -5.17 -11.91
CA GLU A 76 6.79 -6.07 -12.72
C GLU A 76 5.49 -6.45 -11.98
N ILE A 77 5.26 -7.74 -11.77
CA ILE A 77 4.05 -8.24 -11.11
C ILE A 77 3.82 -7.67 -9.70
N MET A 78 4.87 -7.25 -8.99
CA MET A 78 4.69 -6.59 -7.69
C MET A 78 4.13 -5.17 -7.82
N GLU A 79 4.40 -4.47 -8.92
CA GLU A 79 3.78 -3.17 -9.22
C GLU A 79 2.29 -3.35 -9.51
N ASP A 80 1.92 -4.37 -10.28
CA ASP A 80 0.51 -4.71 -10.53
C ASP A 80 -0.24 -5.01 -9.23
N TRP A 81 0.39 -5.71 -8.29
CA TRP A 81 -0.19 -5.97 -6.97
C TRP A 81 -0.38 -4.69 -6.16
N VAL A 82 0.55 -3.75 -6.22
CA VAL A 82 0.39 -2.42 -5.61
C VAL A 82 -0.80 -1.69 -6.22
N GLU A 83 -0.93 -1.69 -7.54
CA GLU A 83 -2.06 -1.06 -8.22
C GLU A 83 -3.40 -1.72 -7.88
N TYR A 84 -3.42 -3.04 -7.66
CA TYR A 84 -4.60 -3.71 -7.14
C TYR A 84 -4.97 -3.22 -5.74
N ILE A 85 -4.00 -3.00 -4.85
CA ILE A 85 -4.28 -2.45 -3.50
C ILE A 85 -4.85 -1.04 -3.64
N LYS A 86 -4.21 -0.16 -4.42
CA LYS A 86 -4.66 1.23 -4.64
C LYS A 86 -6.08 1.29 -5.22
N GLY A 87 -6.37 0.53 -6.27
CA GLY A 87 -7.71 0.45 -6.84
C GLY A 87 -8.75 -0.06 -5.83
N ARG A 88 -8.38 -1.03 -5.00
CA ARG A 88 -9.26 -1.52 -3.93
C ARG A 88 -9.49 -0.49 -2.82
N CYS A 89 -8.53 0.41 -2.54
CA CYS A 89 -8.74 1.54 -1.63
C CYS A 89 -9.77 2.52 -2.18
N MET A 90 -9.69 2.84 -3.48
CA MET A 90 -10.65 3.74 -4.15
C MET A 90 -12.08 3.17 -4.15
N GLU A 91 -12.22 1.85 -4.25
CA GLU A 91 -13.52 1.16 -4.24
C GLU A 91 -14.08 0.93 -2.82
N SER A 92 -13.27 1.05 -1.77
CA SER A 92 -13.64 0.58 -0.43
C SER A 92 -12.91 1.35 0.67
N GLU A 93 -13.60 2.33 1.27
CA GLU A 93 -13.08 3.12 2.40
C GLU A 93 -12.59 2.23 3.56
N SER A 94 -13.31 1.15 3.88
CA SER A 94 -12.88 0.19 4.91
C SER A 94 -11.51 -0.43 4.63
N LEU A 95 -11.15 -0.60 3.34
CA LEU A 95 -9.84 -1.13 2.95
C LEU A 95 -8.78 -0.04 2.99
N ALA A 96 -9.11 1.19 2.62
CA ALA A 96 -8.23 2.35 2.79
C ALA A 96 -7.87 2.56 4.28
N LEU A 97 -8.86 2.55 5.18
CA LEU A 97 -8.64 2.56 6.62
C LEU A 97 -7.75 1.39 7.08
N ALA A 98 -7.98 0.19 6.53
CA ALA A 98 -7.23 -0.99 6.90
C ALA A 98 -5.76 -0.98 6.45
N VAL A 99 -5.42 -0.30 5.34
CA VAL A 99 -4.03 -0.10 4.91
C VAL A 99 -3.22 0.67 5.95
N ARG A 100 -3.85 1.60 6.66
CA ARG A 100 -3.21 2.38 7.75
C ARG A 100 -3.25 1.70 9.12
N ARG A 101 -3.89 0.53 9.28
CA ARG A 101 -3.89 -0.18 10.57
C ARG A 101 -2.47 -0.61 10.94
N GLN A 102 -2.13 -0.47 12.22
CA GLN A 102 -0.83 -0.85 12.75
C GLN A 102 -0.48 -2.31 12.40
N GLY A 103 0.74 -2.52 11.91
CA GLY A 103 1.23 -3.84 11.51
C GLY A 103 0.72 -4.35 10.16
N LYS A 104 -0.15 -3.62 9.45
CA LYS A 104 -0.49 -3.90 8.05
C LYS A 104 0.46 -3.16 7.13
N THR A 105 1.27 -3.89 6.38
CA THR A 105 2.32 -3.33 5.52
C THR A 105 2.23 -3.88 4.11
N LEU A 106 2.68 -3.12 3.11
CA LEU A 106 2.81 -3.60 1.73
C LEU A 106 3.67 -4.87 1.66
N LYS A 107 4.81 -4.91 2.37
CA LYS A 107 5.68 -6.10 2.46
C LYS A 107 4.93 -7.32 2.99
N GLY A 108 4.11 -7.15 4.03
CA GLY A 108 3.28 -8.23 4.56
C GLY A 108 2.22 -8.71 3.58
N CYS A 109 1.55 -7.79 2.87
CA CYS A 109 0.57 -8.13 1.84
C CYS A 109 1.20 -8.92 0.68
N ILE A 110 2.33 -8.42 0.16
CA ILE A 110 3.12 -9.12 -0.88
C ILE A 110 3.62 -10.47 -0.38
N GLY A 111 3.98 -10.59 0.90
CA GLY A 111 4.34 -11.86 1.52
C GLY A 111 3.22 -12.92 1.43
N GLU A 112 1.96 -12.54 1.70
CA GLU A 112 0.82 -13.46 1.55
C GLU A 112 0.55 -13.81 0.08
N LEU A 113 0.69 -12.86 -0.84
CA LEU A 113 0.61 -13.11 -2.28
C LEU A 113 1.70 -14.09 -2.74
N LEU A 114 2.93 -13.91 -2.27
CA LEU A 114 4.07 -14.77 -2.58
C LEU A 114 3.89 -16.18 -2.00
N LYS A 115 3.39 -16.28 -0.76
CA LYS A 115 3.07 -17.56 -0.10
C LYS A 115 2.03 -18.34 -0.90
N TRP A 116 0.95 -17.68 -1.34
CA TRP A 116 -0.02 -18.32 -2.23
C TRP A 116 0.64 -18.75 -3.54
N SER A 117 1.43 -17.86 -4.15
CA SER A 117 2.08 -18.12 -5.44
C SER A 117 2.97 -19.35 -5.41
N PHE A 118 3.80 -19.48 -4.36
CA PHE A 118 4.68 -20.61 -4.20
C PHE A 118 3.92 -21.92 -3.97
N GLY A 119 2.82 -21.88 -3.21
CA GLY A 119 1.96 -23.04 -2.97
C GLY A 119 1.15 -23.51 -4.19
N HIS A 120 0.98 -22.66 -5.22
CA HIS A 120 0.14 -22.94 -6.39
C HIS A 120 0.94 -22.98 -7.70
N GLN A 121 2.24 -23.24 -7.63
CA GLN A 121 3.09 -23.37 -8.80
C GLN A 121 2.63 -24.50 -9.72
N GLN A 122 2.48 -24.19 -11.00
CA GLN A 122 2.15 -25.14 -12.06
C GLN A 122 3.36 -25.36 -12.96
N LYS A 123 3.53 -26.59 -13.43
CA LYS A 123 4.52 -26.90 -14.47
C LYS A 123 4.08 -26.26 -15.78
N ILE A 124 5.03 -25.65 -16.48
CA ILE A 124 4.79 -25.09 -17.81
C ILE A 124 4.88 -26.19 -18.86
N ASP A 125 4.05 -26.05 -19.90
CA ASP A 125 4.03 -26.97 -21.02
C ASP A 125 5.45 -27.15 -21.61
N PRO A 126 5.92 -28.40 -21.82
CA PRO A 126 7.26 -28.66 -22.33
C PRO A 126 7.56 -27.98 -23.69
N GLU A 127 6.57 -27.82 -24.57
CA GLU A 127 6.75 -27.15 -25.86
C GLU A 127 6.99 -25.66 -25.68
N ILE A 128 6.32 -25.01 -24.72
CA ILE A 128 6.57 -23.61 -24.35
C ILE A 128 7.98 -23.46 -23.78
N VAL A 129 8.39 -24.37 -22.88
CA VAL A 129 9.76 -24.37 -22.29
C VAL A 129 10.82 -24.51 -23.38
N LYS A 130 10.59 -25.41 -24.35
CA LYS A 130 11.48 -25.59 -25.51
C LYS A 130 11.52 -24.35 -26.40
N ALA A 131 10.37 -23.73 -26.69
CA ALA A 131 10.29 -22.50 -27.48
C ALA A 131 11.02 -21.33 -26.81
N ALA A 132 11.04 -21.27 -25.47
CA ALA A 132 11.80 -20.30 -24.70
C ALA A 132 13.32 -20.56 -24.66
N GLY A 133 13.80 -21.67 -25.23
CA GLY A 133 15.22 -22.02 -25.24
C GLY A 133 15.79 -22.46 -23.88
N ILE A 134 14.93 -22.79 -22.92
CA ILE A 134 15.34 -23.19 -21.57
C ILE A 134 15.65 -24.69 -21.58
N SER A 135 16.85 -25.05 -21.11
CA SER A 135 17.27 -26.45 -20.96
C SER A 135 17.72 -26.73 -19.53
N ASN A 136 17.53 -27.98 -19.08
CA ASN A 136 17.99 -28.48 -17.77
C ASN A 136 17.45 -27.71 -16.55
N ALA A 137 16.26 -27.10 -16.64
CA ALA A 137 15.64 -26.39 -15.53
C ALA A 137 14.18 -26.84 -15.30
N LYS A 138 13.77 -26.92 -14.03
CA LYS A 138 12.36 -27.06 -13.67
C LYS A 138 11.68 -25.70 -13.79
N VAL A 139 10.87 -25.50 -14.83
CA VAL A 139 10.13 -24.26 -15.06
C VAL A 139 8.72 -24.39 -14.48
N THR A 140 8.41 -23.54 -13.51
CA THR A 140 7.08 -23.45 -12.89
C THR A 140 6.66 -21.99 -12.72
N LEU A 141 5.37 -21.71 -12.90
CA LEU A 141 4.79 -20.40 -12.59
C LEU A 141 3.65 -20.55 -11.59
N GLY A 142 3.59 -19.63 -10.62
CA GLY A 142 2.54 -19.58 -9.60
C GLY A 142 1.89 -18.21 -9.49
N ILE A 143 1.95 -17.38 -10.53
CA ILE A 143 1.44 -16.00 -10.46
C ILE A 143 -0.09 -16.02 -10.35
N PRO A 144 -0.69 -15.46 -9.29
CA PRO A 144 -2.14 -15.36 -9.18
C PRO A 144 -2.71 -14.45 -10.26
N GLY A 145 -3.82 -14.86 -10.86
CA GLY A 145 -4.65 -13.93 -11.64
C GLY A 145 -5.24 -12.83 -10.75
N ALA A 146 -5.65 -11.72 -11.37
CA ALA A 146 -6.12 -10.51 -10.67
C ALA A 146 -7.24 -10.78 -9.64
N GLY A 147 -8.20 -11.65 -9.94
CA GLY A 147 -9.28 -12.00 -9.02
C GLY A 147 -8.77 -12.65 -7.73
N THR A 148 -7.84 -13.60 -7.86
CA THR A 148 -7.19 -14.27 -6.71
C THR A 148 -6.34 -13.28 -5.92
N ALA A 149 -5.55 -12.46 -6.60
CA ALA A 149 -4.71 -11.44 -5.94
C ALA A 149 -5.57 -10.46 -5.12
N LYS A 150 -6.66 -9.93 -5.70
CA LYS A 150 -7.60 -9.04 -5.00
C LYS A 150 -8.27 -9.71 -3.80
N LYS A 151 -8.55 -11.01 -3.87
CA LYS A 151 -9.08 -11.77 -2.73
C LYS A 151 -8.06 -11.85 -1.59
N ILE A 152 -6.81 -12.21 -1.88
CA ILE A 152 -5.72 -12.29 -0.90
C ILE A 152 -5.48 -10.92 -0.25
N ILE A 153 -5.41 -9.85 -1.06
CA ILE A 153 -5.28 -8.47 -0.59
C ILE A 153 -6.40 -8.11 0.40
N ARG A 154 -7.65 -8.43 0.04
CA ARG A 154 -8.81 -8.17 0.91
C ARG A 154 -8.67 -8.92 2.24
N GLU A 155 -8.35 -10.20 2.20
CA GLU A 155 -8.19 -11.04 3.39
C GLU A 155 -7.05 -10.54 4.29
N TYR A 156 -5.94 -10.10 3.69
CA TYR A 156 -4.81 -9.54 4.42
C TYR A 156 -5.21 -8.28 5.19
N TYR A 157 -5.81 -7.29 4.53
CA TYR A 157 -6.10 -6.00 5.18
C TYR A 157 -7.35 -6.04 6.09
N LEU A 158 -8.43 -6.66 5.62
CA LEU A 158 -9.71 -6.64 6.34
C LEU A 158 -9.88 -7.82 7.31
N GLY A 159 -9.03 -8.84 7.21
CA GLY A 159 -9.21 -10.10 7.93
C GLY A 159 -10.21 -11.01 7.19
N GLY A 160 -9.92 -12.30 7.17
CA GLY A 160 -10.79 -13.32 6.59
C GLY A 160 -11.72 -13.93 7.63
N LYS A 161 -12.99 -13.49 7.67
CA LYS A 161 -14.16 -14.38 7.75
C LYS A 161 -15.38 -13.67 7.15
N LYS A 162 -16.01 -14.29 6.16
CA LYS A 162 -17.43 -14.59 6.26
C LYS A 162 -17.54 -16.10 6.40
#